data_AF-A0A2Z6NS00-F1
#
_entry.id   AF-A0A2Z6NS00-F1
#
_cell.length_a   1.000
_cell.length_b   1.000
_cell.length_c   1.000
_cell.angle_alpha   90.00
_cell.angle_beta   90.00
_cell.angle_gamma   90.00
#
_symmetry.space_group_name_H-M   'P 1'
#
loop_
_entity.id
_entity.type
_entity.pdbx_description
1 polymer ?
#
loop_
_entity_poly.entity_id
_entity_poly.type
_entity_poly.pdbx_seq_one_letter_code
_entity_poly.pdbx_strand_id
1 'polypeptide(L)'
;MIGEPADPRAAEAGGLLVDAMINTDTSKENSSSVPLMVVENGCGSPCIDLRQVSSELAAAAKDADLIILEGMGRSLHTNLYAQFKCDALKVGI
;
A
#
# COMPACT_ATOMS: atom_id res chain seq x y z
N MET A 1 -6.96 -5.29 27.92
CA MET A 1 -7.27 -4.80 26.56
C MET A 1 -5.98 -4.87 25.79
N ILE A 2 -5.80 -5.93 25.01
CA ILE A 2 -4.65 -6.05 24.11
C ILE A 2 -5.05 -5.17 22.92
N GLY A 3 -4.41 -4.02 22.77
CA GLY A 3 -4.68 -3.16 21.62
C GLY A 3 -4.35 -3.94 20.36
N GLU A 4 -5.31 -4.07 19.44
CA GLU A 4 -4.98 -4.56 18.11
C GLU A 4 -3.88 -3.67 17.53
N PRO A 5 -2.87 -4.25 16.84
CA PRO A 5 -1.88 -3.45 16.15
C PRO A 5 -2.61 -2.55 15.15
N ALA A 6 -2.55 -1.24 15.38
CA ALA A 6 -3.08 -0.28 14.42
C ALA A 6 -2.23 -0.37 13.14
N ASP A 7 -2.91 -0.32 12.00
CA ASP A 7 -2.27 -0.21 10.70
C ASP A 7 -1.33 1.01 10.69
N PRO A 8 -0.07 0.89 10.24
CA PRO A 8 0.89 1.99 10.28
C PRO A 8 0.36 3.19 9.50
N ARG A 9 0.48 4.38 10.09
CA ARG A 9 0.07 5.61 9.41
C ARG A 9 1.00 5.87 8.23
N ALA A 10 0.49 6.52 7.18
CA ALA A 10 1.29 6.88 6.01
C ALA A 10 2.59 7.65 6.38
N ALA A 11 2.54 8.52 7.40
CA ALA A 11 3.71 9.22 7.90
C ALA A 11 4.78 8.29 8.51
N GLU A 12 4.38 7.26 9.24
CA GLU A 12 5.29 6.28 9.84
C GLU A 12 5.93 5.39 8.75
N ALA A 13 5.11 4.91 7.82
CA ALA A 13 5.59 4.14 6.67
C ALA A 13 6.54 4.97 5.78
N GLY A 14 6.26 6.27 5.61
CA GLY A 14 7.14 7.19 4.90
C GLY A 14 8.53 7.30 5.55
N GLY A 15 8.59 7.41 6.88
CA GLY A 15 9.85 7.40 7.62
C GLY A 15 10.64 6.11 7.40
N LEU A 16 9.98 4.94 7.48
CA LEU A 16 10.61 3.65 7.25
C LEU A 16 11.16 3.50 5.82
N LEU A 17 10.45 4.02 4.80
CA LEU A 17 10.97 4.02 3.43
C LEU A 17 12.24 4.86 3.31
N VAL A 18 12.26 6.05 3.90
CA VAL A 18 13.43 6.94 3.87
C VAL A 18 14.62 6.27 4.55
N ASP A 19 14.41 5.66 5.71
CA ASP A 19 15.45 4.92 6.43
C ASP A 19 16.01 3.75 5.60
N ALA A 20 15.14 2.99 4.92
CA ALA A 20 15.54 1.90 4.05
C ALA A 20 16.36 2.38 2.84
N MET A 21 16.00 3.52 2.24
CA MET A 21 16.74 4.11 1.12
C MET A 21 18.14 4.59 1.53
N ILE A 22 18.32 5.07 2.76
CA ILE A 22 19.62 5.52 3.27
C ILE A 22 20.53 4.33 3.60
N ASN A 23 19.95 3.19 4.00
CA ASN A 23 20.69 2.02 4.48
C ASN A 23 21.03 1.00 3.39
N THR A 24 20.74 1.30 2.11
CA THR A 24 21.21 0.49 0.99
C THR A 24 22.71 0.70 0.78
N ASP A 25 23.51 -0.30 1.20
CA ASP A 25 24.95 -0.34 0.92
C ASP A 25 25.20 -0.07 -0.56
N THR A 26 26.00 0.96 -0.85
CA THR A 26 26.31 1.42 -2.20
C THR A 26 27.25 0.46 -2.93
N SER A 27 26.90 -0.82 -3.08
CA SER A 27 27.50 -1.65 -4.13
C SER A 27 26.87 -1.20 -5.44
N LYS A 28 27.63 -0.41 -6.22
CA LYS A 28 27.33 0.09 -7.56
C LYS A 28 26.74 -1.02 -8.47
N GLU A 29 25.44 -1.23 -8.39
CA GLU A 29 24.66 -1.73 -9.50
C GLU A 29 23.82 -0.55 -9.99
N ASN A 30 24.00 -0.19 -11.26
CA ASN A 30 23.19 0.83 -11.95
C ASN A 30 21.76 0.30 -12.14
N SER A 31 21.07 -0.01 -11.04
CA SER A 31 19.66 -0.29 -11.06
C SER A 31 18.96 1.05 -11.31
N SER A 32 18.20 1.08 -12.40
CA SER A 32 17.18 2.10 -12.62
C SER A 32 16.21 2.01 -11.45
N SER A 33 16.51 2.70 -10.34
CA SER A 33 15.70 2.69 -9.14
C SER A 33 14.36 3.34 -9.48
N VAL A 34 13.33 2.51 -9.61
CA VAL A 34 11.96 2.99 -9.76
C VAL A 34 11.57 3.60 -8.42
N PRO A 35 11.12 4.86 -8.38
CA PRO A 35 10.82 5.53 -7.12
C PRO A 35 9.65 4.82 -6.41
N LEU A 36 9.87 4.46 -5.14
CA LEU A 36 8.81 4.00 -4.25
C LEU A 36 8.16 5.22 -3.57
N MET A 37 6.84 5.20 -3.46
CA MET A 37 6.06 6.28 -2.86
C MET A 37 5.08 5.74 -1.82
N VAL A 38 4.97 6.42 -0.67
CA VAL A 38 3.87 6.20 0.28
C VAL A 38 2.77 7.20 -0.01
N VAL A 39 1.53 6.70 -0.13
CA VAL A 39 0.34 7.53 -0.31
C VAL A 39 -0.68 7.14 0.74
N GLU A 40 -1.25 8.14 1.42
CA GLU A 40 -2.36 7.90 2.34
C GLU A 40 -3.63 7.51 1.57
N ASN A 41 -4.29 6.44 2.00
CA ASN A 41 -5.51 5.96 1.35
C ASN A 41 -6.77 6.80 1.70
N GLY A 42 -6.73 7.57 2.78
CA GLY A 42 -7.84 8.36 3.29
C GLY A 42 -8.85 7.58 4.15
N CYS A 43 -8.52 6.35 4.58
CA CYS A 43 -9.41 5.52 5.40
C CYS A 43 -8.86 5.35 6.82
N GLY A 44 -9.64 5.77 7.83
CA GLY A 44 -9.30 5.62 9.24
C GLY A 44 -9.65 4.24 9.83
N SER A 45 -9.76 3.20 9.00
CA SER A 45 -10.20 1.87 9.39
C SER A 45 -9.26 0.78 8.84
N PRO A 46 -9.22 -0.42 9.45
CA PRO A 46 -8.45 -1.55 8.91
C PRO A 46 -9.01 -2.09 7.59
N CYS A 47 -10.21 -1.65 7.19
CA CYS A 47 -10.85 -1.96 5.92
C CYS A 47 -10.68 -0.80 4.92
N ILE A 48 -10.79 -1.08 3.62
CA ILE A 48 -10.73 -0.03 2.58
C ILE A 48 -11.89 -0.17 1.60
N ASP A 49 -12.64 0.92 1.40
CA ASP A 49 -13.61 1.04 0.32
C ASP A 49 -12.93 1.69 -0.89
N LEU A 50 -12.53 0.86 -1.87
CA LEU A 50 -11.79 1.33 -3.05
C LEU A 50 -12.64 2.22 -3.99
N ARG A 51 -13.93 2.41 -3.70
CA ARG A 51 -14.79 3.40 -4.37
C ARG A 51 -14.61 4.80 -3.79
N GLN A 52 -14.04 4.92 -2.59
CA GLN A 52 -13.90 6.17 -1.82
C GLN A 52 -12.48 6.29 -1.26
N VAL A 53 -11.52 6.51 -2.16
CA VAL A 53 -10.11 6.75 -1.82
C VAL A 53 -9.75 8.23 -1.98
N SER A 54 -8.61 8.63 -1.41
CA SER A 54 -8.03 9.95 -1.65
C SER A 54 -7.75 10.19 -3.15
N SER A 55 -7.75 11.46 -3.56
CA SER A 55 -7.47 11.82 -4.95
C SER A 55 -6.03 11.48 -5.32
N GLU A 56 -5.12 11.60 -4.34
CA GLU A 56 -3.72 11.27 -4.42
C GLU A 56 -3.51 9.78 -4.69
N LEU A 57 -4.21 8.89 -3.97
CA LEU A 57 -4.14 7.45 -4.21
C LEU A 57 -4.72 7.06 -5.56
N ALA A 58 -5.86 7.65 -5.94
CA ALA A 58 -6.46 7.41 -7.25
C ALA A 58 -5.54 7.83 -8.41
N ALA A 59 -4.85 8.98 -8.27
CA ALA A 59 -3.89 9.45 -9.26
C ALA A 59 -2.66 8.54 -9.34
N ALA A 60 -2.12 8.12 -8.20
CA ALA A 60 -0.95 7.23 -8.15
C ALA A 60 -1.24 5.83 -8.73
N ALA A 61 -2.46 5.31 -8.56
CA ALA A 61 -2.84 3.98 -9.03
C ALA A 61 -3.43 3.96 -10.45
N LYS A 62 -3.59 5.11 -11.11
CA LYS A 62 -4.33 5.25 -12.37
C LYS A 62 -3.83 4.33 -13.48
N ASP A 63 -2.51 4.19 -13.59
CA ASP A 63 -1.83 3.44 -14.64
C ASP A 63 -1.23 2.12 -14.10
N ALA A 64 -1.65 1.68 -12.91
CA ALA A 64 -1.18 0.43 -12.31
C ALA A 64 -1.64 -0.79 -13.12
N ASP A 65 -0.71 -1.70 -13.36
CA ASP A 65 -0.93 -2.99 -14.03
C ASP A 65 -1.08 -4.16 -13.04
N LEU A 66 -0.76 -3.94 -11.76
CA LEU A 66 -0.94 -4.88 -10.67
C LEU A 66 -1.39 -4.16 -9.39
N ILE A 67 -2.38 -4.74 -8.73
CA ILE A 67 -2.83 -4.32 -7.40
C ILE A 67 -2.58 -5.45 -6.39
N ILE A 68 -1.94 -5.11 -5.27
CA ILE A 68 -1.74 -6.03 -4.15
C ILE A 68 -2.54 -5.50 -2.95
N LEU A 69 -3.48 -6.31 -2.47
CA LEU A 69 -4.19 -6.06 -1.23
C LEU A 69 -3.66 -7.02 -0.17
N GLU A 70 -3.24 -6.46 0.96
CA GLU A 70 -2.70 -7.18 2.10
C GLU A 70 -3.61 -6.98 3.33
N GLY A 71 -3.80 -8.07 4.08
CA GLY A 71 -4.57 -8.11 5.31
C GLY A 71 -6.02 -8.58 5.13
N MET A 72 -6.55 -9.27 6.15
CA MET A 72 -7.91 -9.82 6.13
C MET A 72 -8.98 -8.74 5.90
N GLY A 73 -8.86 -7.57 6.55
CA GLY A 73 -9.83 -6.47 6.43
C GLY A 73 -9.93 -5.88 5.02
N ARG A 74 -8.80 -5.59 4.38
CA ARG A 74 -8.75 -5.02 3.03
C ARG A 74 -9.04 -6.07 1.97
N SER A 75 -8.39 -7.21 2.04
CA SER A 75 -8.40 -8.22 0.97
C SER A 75 -9.63 -9.11 1.00
N LEU A 76 -9.97 -9.66 2.16
CA LEU A 76 -10.99 -10.71 2.27
C LEU A 76 -12.35 -10.15 2.69
N HIS A 77 -12.36 -9.28 3.70
CA HIS A 77 -13.58 -8.73 4.26
C HIS A 77 -14.26 -7.76 3.29
N THR A 78 -13.49 -6.85 2.68
CA THR A 78 -14.06 -5.76 1.86
C THR A 78 -13.89 -5.93 0.35
N ASN A 79 -12.80 -6.54 -0.12
CA ASN A 79 -12.48 -6.54 -1.56
C ASN A 79 -12.29 -7.93 -2.19
N LEU A 80 -12.71 -9.02 -1.54
CA LEU A 80 -12.48 -10.39 -2.06
C LEU A 80 -12.99 -10.58 -3.49
N TYR A 81 -14.17 -10.04 -3.77
CA TYR A 81 -14.82 -10.12 -5.08
C TYR A 81 -14.73 -8.82 -5.89
N ALA A 82 -14.00 -7.80 -5.41
CA ALA A 82 -13.77 -6.58 -6.18
C ALA A 82 -13.06 -6.91 -7.51
N GLN A 83 -13.59 -6.40 -8.61
CA GLN A 83 -13.01 -6.56 -9.94
C GLN A 83 -12.18 -5.33 -10.29
N PHE A 84 -10.98 -5.55 -10.81
CA PHE A 84 -10.05 -4.51 -11.24
C PHE A 84 -9.83 -4.60 -12.75
N LYS A 85 -9.39 -3.50 -13.34
CA LYS A 85 -9.04 -3.47 -14.78
C LYS A 85 -7.72 -4.18 -15.07
N CYS A 86 -6.91 -4.38 -14.04
CA CYS A 86 -5.61 -5.01 -14.09
C CYS A 86 -5.56 -6.20 -13.11
N ASP A 87 -4.43 -6.91 -13.10
CA ASP A 87 -4.27 -8.07 -12.24
C ASP A 87 -4.31 -7.68 -10.77
N ALA A 88 -4.86 -8.56 -9.94
CA ALA A 88 -4.99 -8.30 -8.51
C ALA A 88 -4.63 -9.53 -7.68
N LEU A 89 -3.68 -9.34 -6.76
CA LEU A 89 -3.32 -10.31 -5.74
C LEU A 89 -3.94 -9.90 -4.41
N LYS A 90 -4.75 -10.78 -3.82
CA LYS A 90 -5.46 -10.54 -2.56
C LYS A 90 -4.97 -11.55 -1.52
N VAL A 91 -4.26 -11.05 -0.51
CA VAL A 91 -3.66 -11.88 0.53
C VAL A 91 -4.24 -11.49 1.89
N GLY A 92 -4.60 -12.49 2.69
CA GLY A 92 -5.06 -12.32 4.07
C GLY A 92 -4.83 -13.62 4.85
N ILE A 93 -4.66 -13.49 6.16
CA ILE A 93 -4.47 -14.59 7.13
C ILE A 93 -5.68 -14.62 8.06
#